data_AF-A0A2P5AIA2-F1
#
_entry.id   AF-A0A2P5AIA2-F1
#
_cell.length_a   1.000
_cell.length_b   1.000
_cell.length_c   1.000
_cell.angle_alpha   90.00
_cell.angle_beta   90.00
_cell.angle_gamma   90.00
#
_symmetry.space_group_name_H-M   'P 1'
#
loop_
_entity.id
_entity.type
_entity.pdbx_description
1 polymer ?
#
loop_
_entity_poly.entity_id
_entity_poly.type
_entity_poly.pdbx_seq_one_letter_code
_entity_poly.pdbx_strand_id
1 'polypeptide(L)'
;EMGLAFIARDQAVEDAKEARKAKAAAKLEAHALQHRLDRSHEVNRHLFLDHKNLMGARVEASRKHCADLAGINSLLIELSQRQAKLRLAALKDRLADAEKLKIRYQKQVDVLSAESYRSGWENREFEDHTEVVTPDQFDDQKGIERDHYSIKHYMQQLEDEIKIVYPSDVLEMLAVEKDGPSTSAPGAAELTPAAGPPGQTPEAPVIQPSPEVSIGEGFGAVVISSDESNPATPLFLEAGPSAGVGHPSSDGGN
;
A
#
# COMPACT_ATOMS: atom_id res chain seq x y z
N GLU A 1 -70.86 3.87 90.18
CA GLU A 1 -70.07 3.03 89.24
C GLU A 1 -70.71 2.84 87.85
N MET A 2 -72.04 2.87 87.67
CA MET A 2 -72.68 2.64 86.35
C MET A 2 -72.35 3.67 85.23
N GLY A 3 -72.09 4.94 85.56
CA GLY A 3 -71.80 5.98 84.55
C GLY A 3 -70.45 5.83 83.82
N LEU A 4 -69.42 5.32 84.50
CA LEU A 4 -68.08 5.11 83.92
C LEU A 4 -68.05 3.92 82.95
N ALA A 5 -68.83 2.87 83.23
CA ALA A 5 -68.95 1.71 82.36
C ALA A 5 -69.63 2.06 81.01
N PHE A 6 -70.57 3.02 81.03
CA PHE A 6 -71.24 3.50 79.81
C PHE A 6 -70.30 4.31 78.92
N ILE A 7 -69.49 5.21 79.51
CA ILE A 7 -68.48 6.00 78.79
C ILE A 7 -67.40 5.10 78.17
N ALA A 8 -66.91 4.11 78.92
CA ALA A 8 -65.93 3.15 78.40
C ALA A 8 -66.47 2.32 77.23
N ARG A 9 -67.76 1.95 77.29
CA ARG A 9 -68.43 1.24 76.21
C ARG A 9 -68.60 2.11 74.95
N ASP A 10 -69.03 3.35 75.10
CA ASP A 10 -69.19 4.26 73.95
C ASP A 10 -67.84 4.58 73.29
N GLN A 11 -66.78 4.77 74.09
CA GLN A 11 -65.42 4.93 73.57
C GLN A 11 -64.94 3.69 72.80
N ALA A 12 -65.15 2.49 73.35
CA ALA A 12 -64.78 1.24 72.68
C ALA A 12 -65.54 1.02 71.35
N VAL A 13 -66.77 1.53 71.24
CA VAL A 13 -67.56 1.45 70.00
C VAL A 13 -67.02 2.41 68.94
N GLU A 14 -66.70 3.65 69.29
CA GLU A 14 -66.09 4.58 68.34
C GLU A 14 -64.67 4.14 67.94
N ASP A 15 -63.86 3.63 68.88
CA ASP A 15 -62.54 3.05 68.57
C ASP A 15 -62.66 1.84 67.62
N ALA A 16 -63.64 0.96 67.83
CA ALA A 16 -63.89 -0.17 66.94
C ALA A 16 -64.35 0.28 65.54
N LYS A 17 -65.09 1.38 65.45
CA LYS A 17 -65.54 1.97 64.18
C LYS A 17 -64.39 2.64 63.43
N GLU A 18 -63.53 3.37 64.12
CA GLU A 18 -62.29 3.92 63.55
C GLU A 18 -61.33 2.81 63.10
N ALA A 19 -61.15 1.75 63.89
CA ALA A 19 -60.37 0.58 63.49
C ALA A 19 -60.93 -0.11 62.24
N ARG A 20 -62.27 -0.17 62.09
CA ARG A 20 -62.92 -0.70 60.88
C ARG A 20 -62.69 0.19 59.67
N LYS A 21 -62.74 1.52 59.81
CA LYS A 21 -62.42 2.47 58.74
C LYS A 21 -60.95 2.37 58.32
N ALA A 22 -60.02 2.35 59.27
CA ALA A 22 -58.60 2.19 59.01
C ALA A 22 -58.31 0.87 58.27
N LYS A 23 -58.97 -0.22 58.68
CA LYS A 23 -58.86 -1.53 58.00
C LYS A 23 -59.42 -1.49 56.57
N ALA A 24 -60.52 -0.78 56.33
CA ALA A 24 -61.08 -0.62 55.00
C ALA A 24 -60.16 0.21 54.09
N ALA A 25 -59.58 1.30 54.63
CA ALA A 25 -58.61 2.12 53.92
C ALA A 25 -57.34 1.31 53.56
N ALA A 26 -56.78 0.56 54.52
CA ALA A 26 -55.61 -0.29 54.29
C ALA A 26 -55.86 -1.37 53.20
N LYS A 27 -57.08 -1.93 53.14
CA LYS A 27 -57.45 -2.88 52.07
C LYS A 27 -57.53 -2.23 50.70
N LEU A 28 -58.09 -1.02 50.62
CA LEU A 28 -58.14 -0.26 49.36
C LEU A 28 -56.74 0.11 48.89
N GLU A 29 -55.86 0.52 49.81
CA GLU A 29 -54.46 0.82 49.51
C GLU A 29 -53.71 -0.44 49.05
N ALA A 30 -53.89 -1.58 49.72
CA ALA A 30 -53.29 -2.84 49.30
C ALA A 30 -53.73 -3.24 47.87
N HIS A 31 -55.01 -3.07 47.54
CA HIS A 31 -55.49 -3.33 46.18
C HIS A 31 -54.90 -2.36 45.15
N ALA A 32 -54.80 -1.07 45.49
CA ALA A 32 -54.17 -0.07 44.62
C ALA A 32 -52.68 -0.37 44.39
N LEU A 33 -51.96 -0.82 45.42
CA LEU A 33 -50.57 -1.23 45.32
C LEU A 33 -50.41 -2.49 44.46
N GLN A 34 -51.28 -3.49 44.62
CA GLN A 34 -51.27 -4.69 43.78
C GLN A 34 -51.44 -4.34 42.30
N HIS A 35 -52.44 -3.50 41.97
CA HIS A 35 -52.66 -3.07 40.59
C HIS A 35 -51.45 -2.30 40.02
N ARG A 36 -50.78 -1.46 40.83
CA ARG A 36 -49.55 -0.77 40.41
C ARG A 36 -48.40 -1.75 40.16
N LEU A 37 -48.26 -2.78 40.99
CA LEU A 37 -47.25 -3.82 40.84
C LEU A 37 -47.49 -4.62 39.55
N ASP A 38 -48.72 -5.06 39.30
CA ASP A 38 -49.08 -5.81 38.10
C ASP A 38 -48.80 -4.98 36.83
N ARG A 39 -49.15 -3.69 36.85
CA ARG A 39 -48.82 -2.77 35.75
C ARG A 39 -47.32 -2.61 35.56
N SER A 40 -46.55 -2.53 36.64
CA SER A 40 -45.08 -2.46 36.59
C SER A 40 -44.49 -3.74 35.98
N HIS A 41 -45.00 -4.91 36.35
CA HIS A 41 -44.56 -6.19 35.78
C HIS A 41 -44.84 -6.27 34.28
N GLU A 42 -46.00 -5.81 33.81
CA GLU A 42 -46.29 -5.81 32.38
C GLU A 42 -45.37 -4.85 31.61
N VAL A 43 -45.10 -3.66 32.16
CA VAL A 43 -44.13 -2.72 31.56
C VAL A 43 -42.74 -3.34 31.51
N ASN A 44 -42.28 -3.98 32.58
CA ASN A 44 -40.99 -4.67 32.61
C ASN A 44 -40.93 -5.81 31.59
N ARG A 45 -42.02 -6.55 31.40
CA ARG A 45 -42.12 -7.60 30.39
C ARG A 45 -41.96 -7.03 28.98
N HIS A 46 -42.62 -5.92 28.67
CA HIS A 46 -42.48 -5.24 27.39
C HIS A 46 -41.06 -4.71 27.18
N LEU A 47 -40.48 -4.02 28.16
CA LEU A 47 -39.10 -3.52 28.09
C LEU A 47 -38.09 -4.65 27.83
N PHE A 48 -38.27 -5.80 28.47
CA PHE A 48 -37.41 -6.96 28.26
C PHE A 48 -37.52 -7.51 26.83
N LEU A 49 -38.75 -7.62 26.30
CA LEU A 49 -38.99 -8.07 24.93
C LEU A 49 -38.41 -7.11 23.90
N ASP A 50 -38.63 -5.81 24.09
CA ASP A 50 -38.09 -4.77 23.21
C ASP A 50 -36.56 -4.77 23.22
N HIS A 51 -35.95 -4.90 24.40
CA HIS A 51 -34.50 -5.03 24.52
C HIS A 51 -33.97 -6.25 23.77
N LYS A 52 -34.62 -7.41 23.92
CA LYS A 52 -34.25 -8.64 23.20
C LYS A 52 -34.35 -8.45 21.68
N ASN A 53 -35.43 -7.83 21.21
CA ASN A 53 -35.64 -7.57 19.78
C ASN A 53 -34.59 -6.60 19.23
N LEU A 54 -34.29 -5.52 19.97
CA LEU A 54 -33.24 -4.56 19.63
C LEU A 54 -31.87 -5.23 19.51
N MET A 55 -31.51 -6.07 20.49
CA MET A 55 -30.25 -6.81 20.46
C MET A 55 -30.19 -7.78 19.28
N GLY A 56 -31.29 -8.49 18.98
CA GLY A 56 -31.38 -9.34 17.80
C GLY A 56 -31.18 -8.57 16.49
N ALA A 57 -31.86 -7.43 16.33
CA ALA A 57 -31.71 -6.57 15.16
C ALA A 57 -30.29 -6.03 15.01
N ARG A 58 -29.63 -5.65 16.12
CA ARG A 58 -28.24 -5.19 16.12
C ARG A 58 -27.27 -6.27 15.65
N VAL A 59 -27.43 -7.51 16.13
CA VAL A 59 -26.61 -8.64 15.71
C VAL A 59 -26.79 -8.93 14.22
N GLU A 60 -28.04 -8.95 13.73
CA GLU A 60 -28.32 -9.22 12.32
C GLU A 60 -27.79 -8.10 11.41
N ALA A 61 -27.93 -6.83 11.81
CA ALA A 61 -27.32 -5.71 11.10
C ALA A 61 -25.78 -5.82 11.04
N SER A 62 -25.15 -6.18 12.17
CA SER A 62 -23.70 -6.43 12.21
C SER A 62 -23.29 -7.59 11.32
N ARG A 63 -24.07 -8.67 11.27
CA ARG A 63 -23.80 -9.83 10.41
C ARG A 63 -23.84 -9.44 8.94
N LYS A 64 -24.87 -8.69 8.53
CA LYS A 64 -25.00 -8.17 7.16
C LYS A 64 -23.81 -7.29 6.79
N HIS A 65 -23.45 -6.34 7.67
CA HIS A 65 -22.29 -5.49 7.46
C HIS A 65 -20.99 -6.30 7.29
N CYS A 66 -20.76 -7.32 8.12
CA CYS A 66 -19.59 -8.19 7.96
C CYS A 66 -19.60 -8.96 6.61
N ALA A 67 -20.77 -9.42 6.16
CA ALA A 67 -20.91 -10.09 4.88
C ALA A 67 -20.65 -9.13 3.70
N ASP A 68 -21.18 -7.91 3.76
CA ASP A 68 -20.94 -6.88 2.76
C ASP A 68 -19.45 -6.53 2.66
N LEU A 69 -18.78 -6.34 3.81
CA LEU A 69 -17.33 -6.12 3.86
C LEU A 69 -16.54 -7.30 3.28
N ALA A 70 -16.93 -8.54 3.56
CA ALA A 70 -16.30 -9.72 2.96
C ALA A 70 -16.45 -9.73 1.43
N GLY A 71 -17.64 -9.37 0.92
CA GLY A 71 -17.90 -9.22 -0.51
C GLY A 71 -17.02 -8.15 -1.15
N ILE A 72 -16.91 -6.97 -0.55
CA ILE A 72 -16.04 -5.88 -1.03
C ILE A 72 -14.57 -6.32 -1.05
N ASN A 73 -14.10 -6.98 0.02
CA ASN A 73 -12.72 -7.46 0.09
C ASN A 73 -12.42 -8.50 -1.01
N SER A 74 -13.36 -9.39 -1.32
CA SER A 74 -13.21 -10.34 -2.42
C SER A 74 -13.05 -9.63 -3.76
N LEU A 75 -13.91 -8.64 -4.06
CA LEU A 75 -13.84 -7.85 -5.28
C LEU A 75 -12.52 -7.07 -5.38
N LEU A 76 -12.02 -6.52 -4.27
CA LEU A 76 -10.76 -5.80 -4.24
C LEU A 76 -9.57 -6.72 -4.58
N ILE A 77 -9.57 -7.95 -4.07
CA ILE A 77 -8.55 -8.96 -4.39
C ILE A 77 -8.59 -9.31 -5.88
N GLU A 78 -9.78 -9.56 -6.42
CA GLU A 78 -9.96 -9.86 -7.85
C GLU A 78 -9.49 -8.72 -8.76
N LEU A 79 -9.85 -7.48 -8.42
CA LEU A 79 -9.40 -6.28 -9.15
C LEU A 79 -7.88 -6.12 -9.10
N SER A 80 -7.28 -6.33 -7.92
CA SER A 80 -5.83 -6.27 -7.75
C SER A 80 -5.13 -7.33 -8.60
N GLN A 81 -5.67 -8.56 -8.63
CA GLN A 81 -5.14 -9.63 -9.48
C GLN A 81 -5.29 -9.30 -10.97
N ARG A 82 -6.44 -8.75 -11.39
CA ARG A 82 -6.67 -8.34 -12.78
C ARG A 82 -5.73 -7.22 -13.20
N GLN A 83 -5.49 -6.24 -12.33
CA GLN A 83 -4.54 -5.16 -12.56
C GLN A 83 -3.12 -5.69 -12.73
N ALA A 84 -2.69 -6.63 -11.88
CA ALA A 84 -1.38 -7.27 -12.01
C ALA A 84 -1.23 -8.02 -13.34
N LYS A 85 -2.27 -8.75 -13.76
CA LYS A 85 -2.28 -9.44 -15.07
C LYS A 85 -2.16 -8.47 -16.24
N LEU A 86 -2.91 -7.37 -16.22
CA LEU A 86 -2.84 -6.33 -17.27
C LEU A 86 -1.46 -5.67 -17.32
N ARG A 87 -0.89 -5.32 -16.16
CA ARG A 87 0.48 -4.78 -16.08
C ARG A 87 1.51 -5.75 -16.64
N LEU A 88 1.40 -7.04 -16.32
CA LEU A 88 2.31 -8.06 -16.83
C LEU A 88 2.19 -8.21 -18.35
N ALA A 89 0.98 -8.19 -18.90
CA ALA A 89 0.78 -8.25 -20.35
C ALA A 89 1.42 -7.03 -21.04
N ALA A 90 1.14 -5.82 -20.55
CA ALA A 90 1.72 -4.60 -21.10
C ALA A 90 3.26 -4.59 -21.01
N LEU A 91 3.85 -5.15 -19.94
CA LEU A 91 5.30 -5.28 -19.82
C LEU A 91 5.88 -6.29 -20.82
N LYS A 92 5.19 -7.39 -21.10
CA LYS A 92 5.61 -8.36 -22.13
C LYS A 92 5.58 -7.73 -23.52
N ASP A 93 4.52 -7.00 -23.84
CA ASP A 93 4.40 -6.31 -25.13
C ASP A 93 5.52 -5.27 -25.29
N ARG A 94 5.78 -4.47 -24.26
CA ARG A 94 6.89 -3.50 -24.24
C ARG A 94 8.27 -4.16 -24.36
N LEU A 95 8.46 -5.33 -23.76
CA LEU A 95 9.71 -6.09 -23.89
C LEU A 95 9.90 -6.57 -25.33
N ALA A 96 8.85 -7.09 -25.96
CA ALA A 96 8.88 -7.46 -27.37
C ALA A 96 9.20 -6.25 -28.25
N ASP A 97 8.58 -5.10 -28.02
CA ASP A 97 8.89 -3.87 -28.77
C ASP A 97 10.34 -3.40 -28.56
N ALA A 98 10.89 -3.56 -27.35
CA ALA A 98 12.29 -3.26 -27.08
C ALA A 98 13.25 -4.18 -27.84
N GLU A 99 12.92 -5.48 -27.99
CA GLU A 99 13.68 -6.42 -28.81
C GLU A 99 13.66 -6.03 -30.29
N LYS A 100 12.50 -5.61 -30.81
CA LYS A 100 12.38 -5.08 -32.18
C LYS A 100 13.23 -3.83 -32.41
N LEU A 101 13.24 -2.90 -31.45
CA LEU A 101 14.11 -1.72 -31.47
C LEU A 101 15.58 -2.11 -31.44
N LYS A 102 15.96 -3.08 -30.62
CA LYS A 102 17.33 -3.59 -30.57
C LYS A 102 17.78 -4.15 -31.92
N ILE A 103 16.94 -4.97 -32.57
CA ILE A 103 17.23 -5.52 -33.90
C ILE A 103 17.43 -4.39 -34.91
N ARG A 104 16.53 -3.40 -34.92
CA ARG A 104 16.63 -2.23 -35.80
C ARG A 104 17.96 -1.49 -35.63
N TYR A 105 18.29 -1.10 -34.40
CA TYR A 105 19.48 -0.31 -34.14
C TYR A 105 20.77 -1.11 -34.35
N GLN A 106 20.78 -2.38 -33.96
CA GLN A 106 21.90 -3.26 -34.22
C GLN A 106 22.19 -3.33 -35.73
N LYS A 107 21.15 -3.52 -36.55
CA LYS A 107 21.33 -3.56 -38.00
C LYS A 107 21.83 -2.22 -38.56
N GLN A 108 21.36 -1.09 -38.06
CA GLN A 108 21.87 0.23 -38.47
C GLN A 108 23.36 0.40 -38.13
N VAL A 109 23.77 0.00 -36.93
CA VAL A 109 25.17 0.03 -36.50
C VAL A 109 26.02 -0.88 -37.37
N ASP A 110 25.53 -2.08 -37.67
CA ASP A 110 26.27 -3.03 -38.50
C ASP A 110 26.46 -2.49 -39.92
N VAL A 111 25.42 -1.91 -40.54
CA VAL A 111 25.51 -1.25 -41.86
C VAL A 111 26.54 -0.12 -41.86
N LEU A 112 26.44 0.82 -40.90
CA LEU A 112 27.35 1.96 -40.81
C LEU A 112 28.79 1.52 -40.54
N SER A 113 28.97 0.49 -39.71
CA SER A 113 30.30 -0.05 -39.42
C SER A 113 30.94 -0.66 -40.66
N ALA A 114 30.17 -1.38 -41.47
CA ALA A 114 30.63 -2.02 -42.69
C ALA A 114 30.98 -0.98 -43.78
N GLU A 115 30.14 0.04 -43.94
CA GLU A 115 30.39 1.16 -44.86
C GLU A 115 31.67 1.92 -44.47
N SER A 116 31.80 2.28 -43.19
CA SER A 116 32.98 2.97 -42.66
C SER A 116 34.25 2.14 -42.80
N TYR A 117 34.17 0.83 -42.54
CA TYR A 117 35.32 -0.07 -42.65
C TYR A 117 35.82 -0.17 -44.10
N ARG A 118 34.90 -0.35 -45.05
CA ARG A 118 35.26 -0.40 -46.47
C ARG A 118 35.86 0.92 -46.95
N SER A 119 35.27 2.06 -46.55
CA SER A 119 35.80 3.38 -46.89
C SER A 119 37.22 3.57 -46.36
N GLY A 120 37.50 3.20 -45.10
CA GLY A 120 38.84 3.31 -44.53
C GLY A 120 39.85 2.39 -45.24
N TRP A 121 39.42 1.20 -45.65
CA TRP A 121 40.24 0.26 -46.42
C TRP A 121 40.62 0.82 -47.80
N GLU A 122 39.65 1.40 -48.50
CA GLU A 122 39.88 2.06 -49.80
C GLU A 122 40.80 3.28 -49.68
N ASN A 123 40.73 4.00 -48.55
CA ASN A 123 41.58 5.14 -48.25
C ASN A 123 42.98 4.76 -47.72
N ARG A 124 43.33 3.47 -47.66
CA ARG A 124 44.60 2.96 -47.09
C ARG A 124 44.82 3.35 -45.62
N GLU A 125 43.75 3.61 -44.88
CA GLU A 125 43.84 3.95 -43.44
C GLU A 125 44.41 2.81 -42.59
N PHE A 126 44.47 1.59 -43.14
CA PHE A 126 44.90 0.39 -42.42
C PHE A 126 46.23 -0.23 -42.89
N GLU A 127 47.06 0.48 -43.68
CA GLU A 127 48.27 -0.09 -44.31
C GLU A 127 49.31 -0.71 -43.35
N ASP A 128 49.41 -0.22 -42.11
CA ASP A 128 50.40 -0.70 -41.12
C ASP A 128 49.82 -1.69 -40.10
N HIS A 129 48.57 -2.14 -40.28
CA HIS A 129 47.93 -3.04 -39.32
C HIS A 129 48.12 -4.52 -39.69
N THR A 130 48.49 -5.31 -38.68
CA THR A 130 48.90 -6.71 -38.84
C THR A 130 47.73 -7.70 -38.89
N GLU A 131 46.55 -7.27 -38.41
CA GLU A 131 45.33 -8.08 -38.32
C GLU A 131 44.14 -7.34 -38.95
N VAL A 132 44.16 -7.19 -40.28
CA VAL A 132 43.03 -6.58 -40.99
C VAL A 132 42.32 -7.65 -41.81
N VAL A 133 41.03 -7.84 -41.54
CA VAL A 133 40.16 -8.69 -42.35
C VAL A 133 39.87 -7.98 -43.68
N THR A 134 39.67 -8.75 -44.74
CA THR A 134 39.23 -8.15 -46.00
C THR A 134 37.84 -7.52 -45.82
N PRO A 135 37.50 -6.41 -46.52
CA PRO A 135 36.17 -5.80 -46.42
C PRO A 135 35.03 -6.79 -46.62
N ASP A 136 35.18 -7.72 -47.57
CA ASP A 136 34.18 -8.76 -47.84
C ASP A 136 33.98 -9.70 -46.63
N GLN A 137 35.07 -10.05 -45.92
CA GLN A 137 34.97 -10.85 -44.68
C GLN A 137 34.31 -10.07 -43.53
N PHE A 138 34.56 -8.76 -43.46
CA PHE A 138 33.94 -7.91 -42.45
C PHE A 138 32.43 -7.75 -42.72
N ASP A 139 32.04 -7.54 -43.98
CA ASP A 139 30.65 -7.50 -44.42
C ASP A 139 29.91 -8.81 -44.06
N ASP A 140 30.52 -9.96 -44.38
CA ASP A 140 29.98 -11.28 -44.05
C ASP A 140 29.79 -11.46 -42.54
N GLN A 141 30.75 -11.00 -41.72
CA GLN A 141 30.66 -11.04 -40.25
C GLN A 141 29.48 -10.22 -39.73
N LYS A 142 29.17 -9.11 -40.39
CA LYS A 142 28.05 -8.21 -40.06
C LYS A 142 26.73 -8.59 -40.72
N GLY A 143 26.75 -9.62 -41.59
CA GLY A 143 25.61 -10.01 -42.41
C GLY A 143 25.13 -8.88 -43.32
N ILE A 144 26.07 -8.11 -43.86
CA ILE A 144 25.82 -7.01 -44.81
C ILE A 144 26.12 -7.54 -46.21
N GLU A 145 25.17 -7.37 -47.12
CA GLU A 145 25.36 -7.66 -48.54
C GLU A 145 26.37 -6.68 -49.13
N ARG A 146 27.34 -7.23 -49.86
CA ARG A 146 28.41 -6.47 -50.50
C ARG A 146 27.84 -5.35 -51.35
N ASP A 147 28.46 -4.17 -51.27
CA ASP A 147 28.11 -2.98 -52.06
C ASP A 147 26.68 -2.43 -51.78
N HIS A 148 25.98 -2.93 -50.76
CA HIS A 148 24.63 -2.49 -50.37
C HIS A 148 24.61 -1.91 -48.96
N TYR A 149 25.09 -0.68 -48.80
CA TYR A 149 25.19 0.04 -47.50
C TYR A 149 24.00 0.96 -47.21
N SER A 150 22.88 0.79 -47.91
CA SER A 150 21.70 1.61 -47.64
C SER A 150 20.98 1.08 -46.40
N ILE A 151 20.93 1.88 -45.32
CA ILE A 151 20.08 1.57 -44.16
C ILE A 151 18.64 1.29 -44.60
N LYS A 152 18.11 2.07 -45.55
CA LYS A 152 16.74 1.90 -46.06
C LYS A 152 16.49 0.49 -46.62
N HIS A 153 17.45 -0.08 -47.33
CA HIS A 153 17.36 -1.43 -47.89
C HIS A 153 17.11 -2.46 -46.78
N TYR A 154 17.89 -2.43 -45.69
CA TYR A 154 17.72 -3.37 -44.58
C TYR A 154 16.51 -3.08 -43.70
N MET A 155 16.17 -1.80 -43.48
CA MET A 155 14.95 -1.46 -42.73
C MET A 155 13.69 -1.98 -43.43
N GLN A 156 13.71 -2.06 -44.77
CA GLN A 156 12.61 -2.58 -45.55
C GLN A 156 12.58 -4.12 -45.56
N GLN A 157 13.75 -4.79 -45.57
CA GLN A 157 13.79 -6.25 -45.40
C GLN A 157 13.28 -6.70 -44.03
N LEU A 158 13.57 -5.91 -42.99
CA LEU A 158 13.16 -6.19 -41.61
C LEU A 158 11.78 -5.63 -41.26
N GLU A 159 11.04 -5.05 -42.21
CA GLU A 159 9.87 -4.20 -41.95
C GLU A 159 8.91 -4.77 -40.91
N ASP A 160 8.45 -6.01 -41.10
CA ASP A 160 7.50 -6.67 -40.18
C ASP A 160 8.14 -7.04 -38.83
N GLU A 161 9.42 -7.39 -38.82
CA GLU A 161 10.16 -7.76 -37.61
C GLU A 161 10.39 -6.55 -36.70
N ILE A 162 10.63 -5.37 -37.27
CA ILE A 162 10.91 -4.14 -36.51
C ILE A 162 9.68 -3.23 -36.37
N LYS A 163 8.50 -3.68 -36.80
CA LYS A 163 7.26 -2.89 -36.74
C LYS A 163 6.72 -2.86 -35.32
N ILE A 164 6.59 -1.64 -34.79
CA ILE A 164 5.96 -1.36 -33.51
C ILE A 164 4.63 -0.68 -33.80
N VAL A 165 3.55 -1.24 -33.26
CA VAL A 165 2.20 -0.70 -33.41
C VAL A 165 1.81 -0.08 -32.09
N TYR A 166 1.70 1.24 -32.06
CA TYR A 166 1.20 1.95 -30.90
C TYR A 166 -0.33 2.04 -30.96
N PRO A 167 -1.04 1.78 -29.85
CA PRO A 167 -2.47 1.98 -29.79
C PRO A 167 -2.81 3.48 -29.90
N SER A 168 -3.99 3.78 -30.44
CA SER A 168 -4.37 5.14 -30.85
C SER A 168 -4.46 6.13 -29.69
N ASP A 169 -4.83 5.67 -28.51
CA ASP A 169 -4.87 6.46 -27.26
C ASP A 169 -3.48 6.98 -26.86
N VAL A 170 -2.44 6.15 -27.02
CA VAL A 170 -1.05 6.58 -26.79
C VAL A 170 -0.63 7.62 -27.82
N LEU A 171 -1.01 7.45 -29.09
CA LEU A 171 -0.71 8.42 -30.14
C LEU A 171 -1.42 9.76 -29.92
N GLU A 172 -2.68 9.73 -29.46
CA GLU A 172 -3.46 10.93 -29.11
C GLU A 172 -2.82 11.68 -27.93
N MET A 173 -2.44 10.97 -26.87
CA MET A 173 -1.77 11.57 -25.70
C MET A 173 -0.43 12.23 -26.08
N LEU A 174 0.36 11.58 -26.95
CA LEU A 174 1.62 12.14 -27.45
C LEU A 174 1.41 13.37 -28.34
N ALA A 175 0.28 13.46 -29.06
CA ALA A 175 -0.06 14.63 -29.87
C ALA A 175 -0.49 15.82 -29.00
N VAL A 176 -1.30 15.59 -27.96
CA VAL A 176 -1.74 16.64 -27.02
C VAL A 176 -0.56 17.26 -26.26
N GLU A 177 0.48 16.49 -25.93
CA GLU A 177 1.69 16.99 -25.28
C GLU A 177 2.50 17.96 -26.17
N LYS A 178 2.39 17.88 -27.50
CA LYS A 178 3.10 18.79 -28.42
C LYS A 178 2.47 20.19 -28.48
N ASP A 179 1.20 20.33 -28.11
CA ASP A 179 0.45 21.58 -28.17
C ASP A 179 0.25 22.24 -26.79
N GLY A 180 0.70 21.60 -25.70
CA GLY A 180 0.71 22.16 -24.35
C GLY A 180 1.99 22.96 -24.06
N PRO A 181 1.94 24.05 -23.28
CA PRO A 181 3.14 24.79 -22.92
C PRO A 181 4.13 23.87 -22.20
N SER A 182 5.33 23.72 -22.76
CA SER A 182 6.45 22.97 -22.16
C SER A 182 6.56 23.28 -20.67
N THR A 183 6.09 22.37 -19.83
CA THR A 183 6.28 22.49 -18.39
C THR A 183 7.74 22.22 -18.10
N SER A 184 8.49 23.32 -17.98
CA SER A 184 9.76 23.39 -17.28
C SER A 184 9.74 22.50 -16.04
N ALA A 185 10.85 21.79 -15.82
CA ALA A 185 11.09 20.96 -14.64
C ALA A 185 10.61 21.67 -13.36
N PRO A 186 9.87 20.99 -12.46
CA PRO A 186 9.62 21.56 -11.15
C PRO A 186 10.97 21.70 -10.46
N GLY A 187 11.36 22.94 -10.18
CA GLY A 187 12.48 23.25 -9.31
C GLY A 187 12.32 22.53 -7.97
N ALA A 188 13.44 22.13 -7.39
CA ALA A 188 13.53 21.45 -6.10
C ALA A 188 12.67 22.15 -5.03
N ALA A 189 11.45 21.66 -4.84
CA ALA A 189 10.60 22.01 -3.71
C ALA A 189 10.75 20.88 -2.69
N GLU A 190 11.61 21.17 -1.72
CA GLU A 190 11.80 20.49 -0.45
C GLU A 190 10.45 19.99 0.12
N LEU A 191 10.30 18.66 0.19
CA LEU A 191 9.17 18.01 0.83
C LEU A 191 9.27 18.20 2.34
N THR A 192 8.66 19.26 2.86
CA THR A 192 8.32 19.35 4.28
C THR A 192 7.10 18.47 4.57
N PRO A 193 7.16 17.53 5.53
CA PRO A 193 5.98 16.78 5.94
C PRO A 193 4.97 17.72 6.61
N ALA A 194 3.78 17.78 6.03
CA ALA A 194 2.66 18.57 6.54
C ALA A 194 2.28 18.13 7.97
N ALA A 195 2.12 19.14 8.81
CA ALA A 195 1.69 19.07 10.20
C ALA A 195 0.37 18.30 10.38
N GLY A 196 0.29 17.51 11.46
CA GLY A 196 -0.93 16.87 11.93
C GLY A 196 -2.02 17.86 12.38
N PRO A 197 -3.26 17.40 12.58
CA PRO A 197 -4.41 18.27 12.82
C PRO A 197 -4.38 18.90 14.24
N PRO A 198 -4.94 20.12 14.40
CA PRO A 198 -4.81 20.87 15.65
C PRO A 198 -5.90 20.46 16.63
N GLY A 199 -5.52 20.18 17.88
CA GLY A 199 -6.49 20.05 18.96
C GLY A 199 -5.94 19.35 20.19
N GLN A 200 -5.21 20.09 21.04
CA GLN A 200 -5.50 20.19 22.48
C GLN A 200 -4.51 21.12 23.19
N THR A 201 -5.08 21.93 24.07
CA THR A 201 -4.51 22.91 25.00
C THR A 201 -3.29 22.42 25.81
N PRO A 202 -2.26 23.26 26.03
CA PRO A 202 -1.16 22.93 26.94
C PRO A 202 -1.49 23.36 28.38
N GLU A 203 -1.53 22.40 29.30
CA GLU A 203 -1.45 22.65 30.75
C GLU A 203 -0.22 21.93 31.34
N ALA A 204 0.33 22.53 32.38
CA ALA A 204 1.73 22.51 32.83
C ALA A 204 2.27 21.17 33.43
N PRO A 205 3.60 21.03 33.64
CA PRO A 205 4.24 19.75 33.97
C PRO A 205 4.30 19.51 35.48
N VAL A 206 3.95 18.30 35.94
CA VAL A 206 4.11 17.89 37.34
C VAL A 206 4.57 16.42 37.45
N ILE A 207 5.87 16.29 37.76
CA ILE A 207 6.49 15.36 38.74
C ILE A 207 6.30 13.83 38.56
N GLN A 208 7.41 13.12 38.32
CA GLN A 208 7.59 11.68 38.60
C GLN A 208 7.55 11.39 40.11
N PRO A 209 7.15 10.18 40.54
CA PRO A 209 8.17 9.22 40.95
C PRO A 209 7.94 7.76 40.51
N SER A 210 9.04 7.02 40.67
CA SER A 210 9.50 5.69 40.24
C SER A 210 8.61 4.44 40.47
N PRO A 211 8.97 3.29 39.85
CA PRO A 211 8.20 2.04 39.87
C PRO A 211 8.73 1.03 40.91
N GLU A 212 7.84 0.27 41.56
CA GLU A 212 8.22 -0.97 42.24
C GLU A 212 7.04 -1.95 42.41
N VAL A 213 7.35 -3.25 42.21
CA VAL A 213 6.62 -4.49 42.60
C VAL A 213 5.38 -4.84 41.76
N SER A 214 5.45 -5.76 40.77
CA SER A 214 5.64 -7.23 40.79
C SER A 214 4.44 -8.05 41.30
N ILE A 215 3.59 -8.47 40.35
CA ILE A 215 2.79 -9.73 40.29
C ILE A 215 2.45 -9.87 38.79
N GLY A 216 2.63 -10.93 38.01
CA GLY A 216 2.89 -12.33 38.24
C GLY A 216 2.20 -13.06 37.08
N GLU A 217 3.00 -13.73 36.25
CA GLU A 217 2.64 -14.97 35.53
C GLU A 217 1.70 -14.92 34.29
N GLY A 218 2.22 -15.33 33.13
CA GLY A 218 1.39 -16.00 32.12
C GLY A 218 1.73 -15.80 30.63
N PHE A 219 2.51 -16.75 30.10
CA PHE A 219 2.52 -17.23 28.70
C PHE A 219 3.31 -16.45 27.64
N GLY A 220 4.26 -17.17 27.06
CA GLY A 220 5.29 -16.63 26.20
C GLY A 220 5.02 -16.69 24.70
N ALA A 221 5.97 -16.10 23.97
CA ALA A 221 6.31 -16.46 22.61
C ALA A 221 7.78 -16.08 22.40
N VAL A 222 8.53 -17.02 21.83
CA VAL A 222 9.93 -16.93 21.44
C VAL A 222 10.10 -15.81 20.40
N VAL A 223 10.96 -14.82 20.70
CA VAL A 223 11.49 -13.88 19.71
C VAL A 223 12.99 -14.15 19.60
N ILE A 224 13.40 -14.75 18.49
CA ILE A 224 14.81 -14.79 18.08
C ILE A 224 15.06 -13.47 17.34
N SER A 225 15.71 -12.53 18.01
CA SER A 225 16.38 -11.40 17.35
C SER A 225 17.86 -11.47 17.68
N SER A 226 18.64 -12.03 16.76
CA SER A 226 20.10 -11.91 16.77
C SER A 226 20.46 -10.68 15.96
N ASP A 227 20.82 -9.60 16.63
CA ASP A 227 21.63 -8.54 16.06
C ASP A 227 22.63 -8.11 17.13
N GLU A 228 23.87 -8.58 16.99
CA GLU A 228 25.02 -7.76 17.35
C GLU A 228 26.30 -8.31 16.71
N SER A 229 27.14 -7.37 16.27
CA SER A 229 28.60 -7.48 16.08
C SER A 229 29.11 -7.80 14.68
N ASN A 230 29.50 -6.73 13.99
CA ASN A 230 30.71 -6.69 13.14
C ASN A 230 31.90 -7.31 13.89
N PRO A 231 32.76 -8.06 13.20
CA PRO A 231 34.13 -7.58 13.10
C PRO A 231 34.80 -7.84 11.74
N ALA A 232 35.66 -6.89 11.38
CA ALA A 232 36.91 -7.06 10.64
C ALA A 232 36.88 -7.60 9.19
N THR A 233 37.20 -6.69 8.27
CA THR A 233 37.81 -6.95 6.97
C THR A 233 39.04 -7.86 7.10
N PRO A 234 39.27 -8.75 6.11
CA PRO A 234 40.58 -8.76 5.47
C PRO A 234 40.45 -8.63 3.95
N LEU A 235 41.21 -7.67 3.43
CA LEU A 235 41.53 -7.51 2.02
C LEU A 235 42.25 -8.78 1.52
N PHE A 236 41.72 -9.41 0.47
CA PHE A 236 42.50 -10.30 -0.37
C PHE A 236 42.94 -9.52 -1.62
N LEU A 237 44.18 -9.06 -1.56
CA LEU A 237 45.00 -8.60 -2.65
C LEU A 237 46.10 -9.65 -2.80
N GLU A 238 46.09 -10.41 -3.89
CA GLU A 238 47.17 -11.32 -4.29
C GLU A 238 47.37 -11.07 -5.80
N ALA A 239 48.38 -10.27 -6.17
CA ALA A 239 49.78 -10.63 -6.52
C ALA A 239 49.91 -10.75 -8.05
N GLY A 240 50.94 -10.24 -8.74
CA GLY A 240 52.22 -9.66 -8.34
C GLY A 240 52.88 -8.97 -9.56
N PRO A 241 54.19 -9.08 -9.78
CA PRO A 241 55.13 -7.98 -9.56
C PRO A 241 55.74 -7.40 -10.85
N SER A 242 56.22 -6.16 -10.81
CA SER A 242 57.47 -5.83 -11.50
C SER A 242 58.13 -4.60 -10.89
N ALA A 243 59.40 -4.78 -10.52
CA ALA A 243 60.29 -3.76 -10.03
C ALA A 243 60.72 -2.77 -11.13
N GLY A 244 61.22 -1.60 -10.72
CA GLY A 244 62.29 -0.94 -11.47
C GLY A 244 62.01 0.48 -11.95
N VAL A 245 62.23 1.42 -11.03
CA VAL A 245 62.65 2.83 -11.20
C VAL A 245 63.26 3.21 -12.57
N GLY A 246 62.82 4.34 -13.13
CA GLY A 246 63.61 5.14 -14.08
C GLY A 246 62.83 6.08 -15.00
N HIS A 247 62.50 7.30 -14.53
CA HIS A 247 62.31 8.49 -15.38
C HIS A 247 63.67 9.23 -15.50
N PRO A 248 63.91 10.22 -16.40
CA PRO A 248 62.96 11.08 -17.13
C PRO A 248 63.35 11.45 -18.60
N SER A 249 62.63 12.44 -19.16
CA SER A 249 62.90 13.30 -20.33
C SER A 249 62.26 12.84 -21.65
N SER A 250 61.61 13.65 -22.48
CA SER A 250 61.78 15.07 -22.87
C SER A 250 60.40 15.60 -23.33
N ASP A 251 59.93 16.80 -22.95
CA ASP A 251 60.13 18.08 -23.67
C ASP A 251 60.07 17.87 -25.20
N GLY A 252 59.08 18.35 -25.94
CA GLY A 252 58.71 19.75 -26.14
C GLY A 252 58.37 19.88 -27.63
N GLY A 253 57.58 20.89 -28.00
CA GLY A 253 56.83 20.91 -29.26
C GLY A 253 57.60 21.07 -30.58
N ASN A 254 56.73 21.16 -31.60
CA ASN A 254 56.90 21.28 -33.07
C ASN A 254 56.94 19.97 -33.85
#